data_AF-A0A173M241-F1
#
_entry.id   AF-A0A173M241-F1
#
_cell.length_a   1.000
_cell.length_b   1.000
_cell.length_c   1.000
_cell.angle_alpha   90.00
_cell.angle_beta   90.00
_cell.angle_gamma   90.00
#
_symmetry.space_group_name_H-M   'P 1'
#
loop_
_entity.id
_entity.type
_entity.pdbx_description
1 polymer ?
#
loop_
_entity_poly.entity_id
_entity_poly.type
_entity_poly.pdbx_seq_one_letter_code
_entity_poly.pdbx_strand_id
1 'polypeptide(L)'
;VLTFLMTAVCCVVSFATTPSENSDSIVVPPTHVPAASSRLLFEDIKTFHNLMVKLDSSLDGEISKIFDGESHMEGEAEKAKKGIKEMKDVADKIKTNPKFTDEGFVKSDEEAKSVDGDFGTLMDSVIQIYHKTSALNDEIKKLFPENTKTKESLDQMKKYFKEHVFDSKDVDDDTSVRVGYAFTKNDNFVSIVSTAGLYFKKNPTSGGSSSVVSESSSGDASPGSGAPSGAEPSQQGTPGAKQPAPQSPSADSSQGNLQGQTNPAKSSFTYGGLTVATLCYFVLSAF
;
A
#
# COMPACT_ATOMS: atom_id res chain seq x y z
N VAL A 1 -42.33 -21.58 36.14
CA VAL A 1 -40.88 -21.42 36.36
C VAL A 1 -40.19 -21.89 35.10
N LEU A 2 -39.40 -21.14 34.36
CA LEU A 2 -39.14 -19.70 34.21
C LEU A 2 -38.30 -19.64 32.92
N THR A 3 -38.72 -18.88 31.92
CA THR A 3 -38.01 -18.72 30.64
C THR A 3 -36.70 -17.95 30.79
N PHE A 4 -35.58 -18.58 30.43
CA PHE A 4 -34.26 -18.02 30.14
C PHE A 4 -33.59 -19.04 29.17
N LEU A 5 -32.96 -18.70 28.04
CA LEU A 5 -32.20 -17.50 27.68
C LEU A 5 -32.60 -16.97 26.28
N MET A 6 -32.90 -15.67 26.21
CA MET A 6 -32.95 -14.89 24.98
C MET A 6 -32.32 -13.53 25.27
N THR A 7 -30.98 -13.46 25.22
CA THR A 7 -30.24 -12.19 25.35
C THR A 7 -28.84 -12.28 24.76
N ALA A 8 -28.39 -11.16 24.16
CA ALA A 8 -27.00 -10.78 23.91
C ALA A 8 -26.26 -11.57 22.79
N VAL A 9 -25.62 -10.95 21.79
CA VAL A 9 -25.38 -9.51 21.48
C VAL A 9 -25.49 -9.30 19.96
N CYS A 10 -26.15 -8.22 19.53
CA CYS A 10 -25.96 -7.68 18.19
C CYS A 10 -24.54 -7.09 18.05
N CYS A 11 -23.55 -7.91 17.69
CA CYS A 11 -22.25 -7.44 17.22
C CYS A 11 -22.38 -6.91 15.78
N VAL A 12 -23.22 -5.87 15.61
CA VAL A 12 -23.09 -4.98 14.46
C VAL A 12 -21.72 -4.33 14.59
N VAL A 13 -20.80 -4.72 13.73
CA VAL A 13 -19.44 -4.17 13.68
C VAL A 13 -19.53 -2.72 13.18
N SER A 14 -19.89 -1.83 14.09
CA SER A 14 -19.69 -0.41 13.93
C SER A 14 -18.19 -0.18 13.83
N PHE A 15 -17.66 0.06 12.62
CA PHE A 15 -16.43 0.85 12.53
C PHE A 15 -16.83 2.22 13.10
N ALA A 16 -16.45 2.47 14.35
CA ALA A 16 -16.95 3.60 15.11
C ALA A 16 -16.46 4.93 14.52
N THR A 17 -17.21 5.98 14.82
CA THR A 17 -17.22 7.25 14.07
C THR A 17 -16.14 8.24 14.51
N THR A 18 -15.47 8.85 13.52
CA THR A 18 -14.86 10.22 13.54
C THR A 18 -13.67 10.47 14.49
N PRO A 19 -12.79 11.46 14.25
CA PRO A 19 -12.86 12.57 13.29
C PRO A 19 -12.06 12.39 11.99
N SER A 20 -12.20 13.37 11.10
CA SER A 20 -11.38 13.56 9.90
C SER A 20 -10.06 14.20 10.28
N GLU A 21 -8.94 13.49 10.18
CA GLU A 21 -7.61 14.08 10.19
C GLU A 21 -6.97 13.93 8.81
N ASN A 22 -6.74 15.07 8.17
CA ASN A 22 -5.97 15.16 6.94
C ASN A 22 -4.49 15.03 7.27
N SER A 23 -3.96 13.81 7.11
CA SER A 23 -2.53 13.56 7.01
C SER A 23 -2.30 12.69 5.77
N ASP A 24 -2.25 13.35 4.61
CA ASP A 24 -1.77 12.72 3.37
C ASP A 24 -0.26 12.47 3.50
N SER A 25 0.09 11.42 4.25
CA SER A 25 1.42 10.81 4.18
C SER A 25 1.52 10.14 2.81
N ILE A 26 2.07 10.86 1.83
CA ILE A 26 2.34 10.33 0.49
C ILE A 26 3.45 9.30 0.61
N VAL A 27 3.06 8.07 0.91
CA VAL A 27 3.89 6.87 0.78
C VAL A 27 4.05 6.62 -0.72
N VAL A 28 5.10 7.19 -1.30
CA VAL A 28 5.49 6.91 -2.68
C VAL A 28 5.81 5.41 -2.75
N PRO A 29 5.09 4.60 -3.57
CA PRO A 29 5.44 3.18 -3.72
C PRO A 29 6.88 3.09 -4.24
N PRO A 30 7.77 2.31 -3.59
CA PRO A 30 9.16 2.21 -4.00
C PRO A 30 9.26 1.75 -5.46
N THR A 31 10.20 2.29 -6.23
CA THR A 31 10.44 1.98 -7.67
C THR A 31 10.84 0.54 -7.97
N HIS A 32 10.73 -0.36 -7.00
CA HIS A 32 11.14 -1.76 -7.03
C HIS A 32 10.03 -2.73 -6.58
N VAL A 33 8.77 -2.27 -6.45
CA VAL A 33 7.63 -3.14 -6.12
C VAL A 33 6.93 -3.67 -7.38
N PRO A 34 6.28 -4.84 -7.32
CA PRO A 34 5.43 -5.33 -8.41
C PRO A 34 4.33 -4.33 -8.78
N ALA A 35 4.03 -4.23 -10.08
CA ALA A 35 2.92 -3.40 -10.56
C ALA A 35 1.57 -3.92 -10.03
N ALA A 36 0.57 -3.05 -9.93
CA ALA A 36 -0.78 -3.44 -9.54
C ALA A 36 -1.36 -4.47 -10.53
N SER A 37 -1.74 -5.64 -10.03
CA SER A 37 -2.32 -6.72 -10.83
C SER A 37 -3.81 -6.46 -11.13
N SER A 38 -4.33 -7.06 -12.20
CA SER A 38 -5.76 -6.96 -12.58
C SER A 38 -6.71 -7.80 -11.71
N ARG A 39 -6.19 -8.51 -10.71
CA ARG A 39 -7.03 -9.27 -9.75
C ARG A 39 -7.85 -8.31 -8.89
N LEU A 40 -9.02 -8.73 -8.42
CA LEU A 40 -9.80 -7.98 -7.44
C LEU A 40 -9.03 -7.90 -6.10
N LEU A 41 -9.12 -6.78 -5.38
CA LEU A 41 -8.51 -6.60 -4.04
C LEU A 41 -8.88 -7.75 -3.09
N PHE A 42 -10.12 -8.26 -3.16
CA PHE A 42 -10.57 -9.39 -2.35
C PHE A 42 -9.78 -10.68 -2.58
N GLU A 43 -9.28 -10.94 -3.79
CA GLU A 43 -8.44 -12.11 -4.10
C GLU A 43 -7.03 -11.98 -3.52
N ASP A 44 -6.47 -10.76 -3.47
CA ASP A 44 -5.19 -10.52 -2.79
C ASP A 44 -5.34 -10.64 -1.27
N ILE A 45 -6.45 -10.15 -0.68
CA ILE A 45 -6.76 -10.31 0.75
C ILE A 45 -6.90 -11.79 1.13
N LYS A 46 -7.56 -12.59 0.27
CA LYS A 46 -7.72 -14.04 0.44
C LYS A 46 -6.36 -14.76 0.36
N THR A 47 -5.55 -14.42 -0.65
CA THR A 47 -4.19 -14.96 -0.82
C THR A 47 -3.31 -14.62 0.38
N PHE A 48 -3.31 -13.35 0.80
CA PHE A 48 -2.62 -12.85 1.98
C PHE A 48 -3.02 -13.60 3.26
N HIS A 49 -4.31 -13.70 3.58
CA HIS A 49 -4.79 -14.44 4.76
C HIS A 49 -4.32 -15.89 4.73
N ASN A 50 -4.49 -16.58 3.59
CA ASN A 50 -4.16 -18.00 3.48
C ASN A 50 -2.66 -18.26 3.65
N LEU A 51 -1.81 -17.38 3.10
CA LEU A 51 -0.36 -17.44 3.30
C LEU A 51 0.04 -17.04 4.73
N MET A 52 -0.65 -16.10 5.37
CA MET A 52 -0.44 -15.78 6.79
C MET A 52 -0.67 -17.00 7.70
N VAL A 53 -1.74 -17.79 7.46
CA VAL A 53 -1.98 -19.04 8.21
C VAL A 53 -0.92 -20.09 7.87
N LYS A 54 -0.53 -20.23 6.60
CA LYS A 54 0.50 -21.20 6.17
C LYS A 54 1.88 -20.94 6.78
N LEU A 55 2.26 -19.66 6.88
CA LEU A 55 3.62 -19.22 7.22
C LEU A 55 3.79 -18.73 8.66
N ASP A 56 2.73 -18.75 9.48
CA ASP A 56 2.69 -18.17 10.84
C ASP A 56 3.96 -18.45 11.67
N SER A 57 4.39 -19.71 11.71
CA SER A 57 5.57 -20.15 12.47
C SER A 57 6.93 -19.70 11.91
N SER A 58 7.07 -19.37 10.62
CA SER A 58 8.32 -18.85 10.03
C SER A 58 8.34 -17.33 9.90
N LEU A 59 7.16 -16.70 9.93
CA LEU A 59 6.93 -15.32 9.49
C LEU A 59 7.80 -14.27 10.19
N ASP A 60 7.84 -14.25 11.51
CA ASP A 60 8.62 -13.27 12.27
C ASP A 60 10.13 -13.41 11.96
N GLY A 61 10.60 -14.63 11.69
CA GLY A 61 11.98 -14.90 11.29
C GLY A 61 12.28 -14.47 9.86
N GLU A 62 11.35 -14.65 8.92
CA GLU A 62 11.52 -14.21 7.53
C GLU A 62 11.44 -12.69 7.39
N ILE A 63 10.56 -12.02 8.16
CA ILE A 63 10.54 -10.55 8.25
C ILE A 63 11.86 -10.02 8.80
N SER A 64 12.39 -10.60 9.90
CA SER A 64 13.68 -10.16 10.45
C SER A 64 14.83 -10.27 9.45
N LYS A 65 14.90 -11.34 8.64
CA LYS A 65 15.94 -11.51 7.60
C LYS A 65 15.95 -10.41 6.53
N ILE A 66 14.82 -9.75 6.25
CA ILE A 66 14.77 -8.62 5.30
C ILE A 66 15.69 -7.48 5.78
N PHE A 67 15.86 -7.31 7.09
CA PHE A 67 16.66 -6.25 7.70
C PHE A 67 18.13 -6.65 7.93
N ASP A 68 18.53 -7.87 7.58
CA ASP A 68 19.94 -8.27 7.66
C ASP A 68 20.80 -7.33 6.79
N GLY A 69 21.81 -6.72 7.42
CA GLY A 69 22.68 -5.69 6.84
C GLY A 69 22.18 -4.24 6.93
N GLU A 70 20.95 -3.98 7.40
CA GLU A 70 20.37 -2.62 7.48
C GLU A 70 20.64 -1.96 8.84
N SER A 71 21.88 -1.52 9.09
CA SER A 71 22.31 -0.91 10.36
C SER A 71 21.60 0.40 10.76
N HIS A 72 20.70 0.92 9.92
CA HIS A 72 19.97 2.17 10.14
C HIS A 72 18.45 1.97 10.32
N MET A 73 17.96 0.72 10.37
CA MET A 73 16.53 0.39 10.44
C MET A 73 16.16 -0.26 11.80
N GLU A 74 16.72 0.26 12.89
CA GLU A 74 16.46 -0.25 14.24
C GLU A 74 14.96 -0.13 14.59
N GLY A 75 14.36 -1.23 15.06
CA GLY A 75 12.94 -1.30 15.42
C GLY A 75 11.96 -1.45 14.24
N GLU A 76 12.36 -1.23 12.98
CA GLU A 76 11.46 -1.38 11.83
C GLU A 76 10.97 -2.81 11.64
N ALA A 77 11.80 -3.82 11.94
CA ALA A 77 11.39 -5.23 11.92
C ALA A 77 10.20 -5.52 12.87
N GLU A 78 10.18 -4.90 14.06
CA GLU A 78 9.08 -5.10 15.02
C GLU A 78 7.82 -4.35 14.61
N LYS A 79 7.95 -3.15 14.02
CA LYS A 79 6.81 -2.44 13.40
C LYS A 79 6.22 -3.24 12.24
N ALA A 80 7.06 -3.85 11.40
CA ALA A 80 6.62 -4.68 10.28
C ALA A 80 5.89 -5.95 10.74
N LYS A 81 6.42 -6.66 11.76
CA LYS A 81 5.75 -7.80 12.41
C LYS A 81 4.40 -7.41 13.01
N LYS A 82 4.31 -6.24 13.64
CA LYS A 82 3.04 -5.71 14.15
C LYS A 82 2.07 -5.39 13.01
N GLY A 83 2.55 -4.72 11.96
CA GLY A 83 1.77 -4.32 10.80
C GLY A 83 1.16 -5.50 10.05
N ILE A 84 1.92 -6.57 9.83
CA ILE A 84 1.39 -7.75 9.12
C ILE A 84 0.33 -8.49 9.95
N LYS A 85 0.50 -8.54 11.29
CA LYS A 85 -0.49 -9.11 12.21
C LYS A 85 -1.77 -8.27 12.23
N GLU A 86 -1.66 -6.95 12.27
CA GLU A 86 -2.80 -6.03 12.15
C GLU A 86 -3.49 -6.12 10.77
N MET A 87 -2.74 -6.36 9.67
CA MET A 87 -3.34 -6.62 8.35
C MET A 87 -4.12 -7.94 8.34
N LYS A 88 -3.62 -8.98 9.02
CA LYS A 88 -4.33 -10.25 9.21
C LYS A 88 -5.62 -10.05 10.00
N ASP A 89 -5.60 -9.27 11.08
CA ASP A 89 -6.82 -8.95 11.84
C ASP A 89 -7.89 -8.24 10.99
N VAL A 90 -7.50 -7.47 9.97
CA VAL A 90 -8.44 -6.88 9.00
C VAL A 90 -8.95 -7.93 8.01
N ALA A 91 -8.09 -8.81 7.50
CA ALA A 91 -8.48 -9.90 6.63
C ALA A 91 -9.43 -10.90 7.33
N ASP A 92 -9.19 -11.22 8.60
CA ASP A 92 -10.07 -12.05 9.43
C ASP A 92 -11.46 -11.41 9.63
N LYS A 93 -11.51 -10.08 9.82
CA LYS A 93 -12.77 -9.31 9.87
C LYS A 93 -13.51 -9.29 8.53
N ILE A 94 -12.80 -9.34 7.40
CA ILE A 94 -13.41 -9.42 6.06
C ILE A 94 -13.98 -10.82 5.83
N LYS A 95 -13.19 -11.87 6.08
CA LYS A 95 -13.58 -13.29 6.01
C LYS A 95 -14.83 -13.62 6.84
N THR A 96 -14.95 -13.04 8.04
CA THR A 96 -16.06 -13.30 8.97
C THR A 96 -17.27 -12.37 8.77
N ASN A 97 -17.18 -11.36 7.89
CA ASN A 97 -18.25 -10.41 7.66
C ASN A 97 -19.25 -10.97 6.63
N PRO A 98 -20.56 -11.10 6.96
CA PRO A 98 -21.57 -11.67 6.07
C PRO A 98 -21.81 -10.86 4.78
N LYS A 99 -21.23 -9.66 4.66
CA LYS A 99 -21.18 -8.85 3.42
C LYS A 99 -20.09 -9.30 2.43
N PHE A 100 -19.23 -10.23 2.80
CA PHE A 100 -18.27 -10.90 1.92
C PHE A 100 -18.52 -12.41 1.90
N THR A 101 -17.82 -13.15 1.04
CA THR A 101 -17.84 -14.62 1.06
C THR A 101 -16.69 -15.15 1.94
N ASP A 102 -16.84 -16.33 2.57
CA ASP A 102 -15.72 -17.06 3.17
C ASP A 102 -15.09 -18.06 2.19
N GLU A 103 -15.61 -18.16 0.96
CA GLU A 103 -15.16 -19.10 -0.06
C GLU A 103 -13.69 -18.87 -0.46
N GLY A 104 -12.92 -19.95 -0.39
CA GLY A 104 -11.49 -19.96 -0.67
C GLY A 104 -10.62 -19.41 0.46
N PHE A 105 -11.17 -18.98 1.60
CA PHE A 105 -10.38 -18.78 2.81
C PHE A 105 -10.17 -20.10 3.54
N VAL A 106 -8.93 -20.39 3.94
CA VAL A 106 -8.61 -21.60 4.72
C VAL A 106 -9.27 -21.58 6.10
N LYS A 107 -9.70 -22.76 6.55
CA LYS A 107 -10.46 -22.97 7.79
C LYS A 107 -9.62 -23.59 8.92
N SER A 108 -8.46 -24.18 8.61
CA SER A 108 -7.45 -24.56 9.60
C SER A 108 -6.02 -24.55 9.02
N ASP A 109 -5.03 -24.72 9.90
CA ASP A 109 -3.62 -24.83 9.56
C ASP A 109 -3.32 -26.05 8.67
N GLU A 110 -4.11 -27.12 8.76
CA GLU A 110 -4.04 -28.29 7.87
C GLU A 110 -4.38 -27.94 6.42
N GLU A 111 -5.42 -27.14 6.22
CA GLU A 111 -5.81 -26.66 4.89
C GLU A 111 -4.76 -25.68 4.35
N ALA A 112 -4.23 -24.81 5.22
CA ALA A 112 -3.19 -23.84 4.87
C ALA A 112 -1.89 -24.48 4.34
N LYS A 113 -1.55 -25.71 4.76
CA LYS A 113 -0.39 -26.46 4.23
C LYS A 113 -0.48 -26.72 2.72
N SER A 114 -1.69 -26.73 2.15
CA SER A 114 -1.95 -26.97 0.72
C SER A 114 -2.11 -25.68 -0.10
N VAL A 115 -1.98 -24.50 0.52
CA VAL A 115 -2.08 -23.20 -0.17
C VAL A 115 -0.83 -22.99 -1.03
N ASP A 116 -1.00 -22.70 -2.31
CA ASP A 116 0.10 -22.33 -3.20
C ASP A 116 0.69 -20.95 -2.84
N GLY A 117 2.00 -20.81 -3.07
CA GLY A 117 2.75 -19.59 -2.76
C GLY A 117 3.64 -19.70 -1.52
N ASP A 118 4.46 -18.68 -1.35
CA ASP A 118 5.56 -18.58 -0.39
C ASP A 118 5.60 -17.19 0.27
N PHE A 119 6.66 -16.89 1.03
CA PHE A 119 6.86 -15.58 1.65
C PHE A 119 6.99 -14.44 0.62
N GLY A 120 7.54 -14.70 -0.57
CA GLY A 120 7.56 -13.71 -1.66
C GLY A 120 6.16 -13.39 -2.18
N THR A 121 5.32 -14.41 -2.30
CA THR A 121 3.90 -14.31 -2.67
C THR A 121 3.09 -13.55 -1.60
N LEU A 122 3.44 -13.73 -0.32
CA LEU A 122 2.87 -12.96 0.78
C LEU A 122 3.26 -11.48 0.70
N MET A 123 4.54 -11.18 0.43
CA MET A 123 5.02 -9.80 0.24
C MET A 123 4.40 -9.13 -0.99
N ASP A 124 4.18 -9.85 -2.10
CA ASP A 124 3.43 -9.32 -3.25
C ASP A 124 2.00 -9.00 -2.83
N SER A 125 1.31 -9.92 -2.14
CA SER A 125 -0.06 -9.69 -1.67
C SER A 125 -0.18 -8.44 -0.78
N VAL A 126 0.81 -8.14 0.08
CA VAL A 126 0.88 -6.88 0.84
C VAL A 126 0.94 -5.65 -0.08
N ILE A 127 1.80 -5.67 -1.11
CA ILE A 127 1.89 -4.59 -2.12
C ILE A 127 0.59 -4.44 -2.91
N GLN A 128 -0.01 -5.55 -3.36
CA GLN A 128 -1.26 -5.52 -4.14
C GLN A 128 -2.43 -4.94 -3.32
N ILE A 129 -2.55 -5.35 -2.05
CA ILE A 129 -3.53 -4.79 -1.12
C ILE A 129 -3.31 -3.28 -0.96
N TYR A 130 -2.06 -2.85 -0.73
CA TYR A 130 -1.73 -1.43 -0.60
C TYR A 130 -2.09 -0.61 -1.85
N HIS A 131 -1.70 -1.08 -3.05
CA HIS A 131 -2.01 -0.38 -4.30
C HIS A 131 -3.52 -0.24 -4.51
N LYS A 132 -4.29 -1.31 -4.34
CA LYS A 132 -5.72 -1.33 -4.65
C LYS A 132 -6.56 -0.62 -3.58
N THR A 133 -6.14 -0.66 -2.32
CA THR A 133 -6.79 0.12 -1.26
C THR A 133 -6.49 1.62 -1.38
N SER A 134 -5.28 2.00 -1.83
CA SER A 134 -4.94 3.38 -2.15
C SER A 134 -5.77 3.90 -3.33
N ALA A 135 -5.82 3.16 -4.45
CA ALA A 135 -6.63 3.53 -5.62
C ALA A 135 -8.14 3.64 -5.28
N LEU A 136 -8.66 2.75 -4.44
CA LEU A 136 -10.02 2.81 -3.92
C LEU A 136 -10.26 4.07 -3.08
N ASN A 137 -9.30 4.45 -2.21
CA ASN A 137 -9.39 5.67 -1.41
C ASN A 137 -9.34 6.95 -2.26
N ASP A 138 -8.56 6.96 -3.34
CA ASP A 138 -8.50 8.08 -4.27
C ASP A 138 -9.80 8.21 -5.09
N GLU A 139 -10.39 7.10 -5.53
CA GLU A 139 -11.70 7.12 -6.18
C GLU A 139 -12.81 7.56 -5.21
N ILE A 140 -12.76 7.15 -3.94
CA ILE A 140 -13.65 7.66 -2.88
C ILE A 140 -13.51 9.19 -2.72
N LYS A 141 -12.27 9.71 -2.62
CA LYS A 141 -12.00 11.16 -2.54
C LYS A 141 -12.57 11.91 -3.75
N LYS A 142 -12.47 11.32 -4.95
CA LYS A 142 -12.97 11.87 -6.23
C LYS A 142 -14.49 11.83 -6.36
N LEU A 143 -15.15 10.75 -5.92
CA LEU A 143 -16.61 10.57 -6.03
C LEU A 143 -17.40 11.27 -4.92
N PHE A 144 -16.79 11.49 -3.76
CA PHE A 144 -17.45 12.10 -2.59
C PHE A 144 -16.70 13.36 -2.09
N PRO A 145 -16.53 14.40 -2.94
CA PRO A 145 -15.94 15.66 -2.50
C PRO A 145 -16.75 16.23 -1.33
N GLU A 146 -16.05 16.70 -0.30
CA GLU A 146 -16.63 17.19 0.96
C GLU A 146 -17.55 16.18 1.68
N ASN A 147 -17.42 14.88 1.38
CA ASN A 147 -18.31 13.78 1.81
C ASN A 147 -19.74 13.86 1.24
N THR A 148 -19.96 14.62 0.17
CA THR A 148 -21.28 14.73 -0.47
C THR A 148 -21.63 13.47 -1.24
N LYS A 149 -22.68 12.76 -0.81
CA LYS A 149 -23.18 11.53 -1.45
C LYS A 149 -24.38 11.84 -2.34
N THR A 150 -24.21 11.76 -3.66
CA THR A 150 -25.31 11.82 -4.63
C THR A 150 -25.66 10.41 -5.09
N LYS A 151 -26.86 10.22 -5.67
CA LYS A 151 -27.20 8.91 -6.25
C LYS A 151 -26.20 8.50 -7.34
N GLU A 152 -25.80 9.44 -8.19
CA GLU A 152 -24.86 9.20 -9.27
C GLU A 152 -23.48 8.77 -8.74
N SER A 153 -22.93 9.45 -7.72
CA SER A 153 -21.62 9.06 -7.17
C SER A 153 -21.68 7.73 -6.41
N LEU A 154 -22.81 7.39 -5.78
CA LEU A 154 -23.04 6.07 -5.18
C LEU A 154 -23.14 4.95 -6.23
N ASP A 155 -23.81 5.20 -7.36
CA ASP A 155 -23.93 4.23 -8.45
C ASP A 155 -22.57 4.03 -9.16
N GLN A 156 -21.77 5.10 -9.34
CA GLN A 156 -20.39 5.03 -9.83
C GLN A 156 -19.47 4.27 -8.84
N MET A 157 -19.60 4.53 -7.54
CA MET A 157 -18.82 3.85 -6.50
C MET A 157 -19.11 2.34 -6.46
N LYS A 158 -20.39 1.94 -6.59
CA LYS A 158 -20.77 0.52 -6.69
C LYS A 158 -20.18 -0.16 -7.91
N LYS A 159 -20.15 0.52 -9.05
CA LYS A 159 -19.52 0.01 -10.27
C LYS A 159 -18.02 -0.21 -10.05
N TYR A 160 -17.30 0.80 -9.57
CA TYR A 160 -15.86 0.69 -9.28
C TYR A 160 -15.55 -0.43 -8.27
N PHE A 161 -16.37 -0.55 -7.22
CA PHE A 161 -16.20 -1.59 -6.21
C PHE A 161 -16.35 -3.00 -6.79
N LYS A 162 -17.30 -3.24 -7.71
CA LYS A 162 -17.41 -4.52 -8.40
C LYS A 162 -16.25 -4.78 -9.36
N GLU A 163 -15.81 -3.75 -10.10
CA GLU A 163 -14.75 -3.89 -11.11
C GLU A 163 -13.35 -4.08 -10.51
N HIS A 164 -13.11 -3.64 -9.26
CA HIS A 164 -11.77 -3.63 -8.66
C HIS A 164 -11.65 -4.24 -7.26
N VAL A 165 -12.75 -4.39 -6.52
CA VAL A 165 -12.70 -4.83 -5.11
C VAL A 165 -13.31 -6.20 -4.90
N PHE A 166 -14.59 -6.39 -5.21
CA PHE A 166 -15.33 -7.61 -4.93
C PHE A 166 -16.63 -7.63 -5.77
N ASP A 167 -16.82 -8.67 -6.58
CA ASP A 167 -17.89 -8.78 -7.58
C ASP A 167 -19.02 -9.74 -7.19
N SER A 168 -18.77 -10.64 -6.23
CA SER A 168 -19.55 -11.87 -6.07
C SER A 168 -20.93 -11.64 -5.43
N LYS A 169 -21.18 -10.46 -4.85
CA LYS A 169 -22.51 -9.98 -4.43
C LYS A 169 -22.52 -8.47 -4.22
N ASP A 170 -23.72 -7.89 -4.16
CA ASP A 170 -23.90 -6.50 -3.76
C ASP A 170 -23.54 -6.27 -2.29
N VAL A 171 -22.79 -5.20 -2.03
CA VAL A 171 -22.53 -4.64 -0.71
C VAL A 171 -23.18 -3.26 -0.59
N ASP A 172 -23.50 -2.84 0.63
CA ASP A 172 -23.99 -1.48 0.89
C ASP A 172 -22.90 -0.41 0.75
N ASP A 173 -23.36 0.80 0.46
CA ASP A 173 -22.58 2.01 0.23
C ASP A 173 -21.53 2.30 1.32
N ASP A 174 -21.85 1.96 2.57
CA ASP A 174 -20.96 2.16 3.71
C ASP A 174 -19.79 1.17 3.69
N THR A 175 -20.06 -0.09 3.37
CA THR A 175 -19.05 -1.13 3.17
C THR A 175 -18.15 -0.82 2.00
N SER A 176 -18.72 -0.37 0.87
CA SER A 176 -17.97 0.00 -0.33
C SER A 176 -16.89 1.05 -0.05
N VAL A 177 -17.20 2.02 0.82
CA VAL A 177 -16.31 3.13 1.18
C VAL A 177 -15.33 2.73 2.30
N ARG A 178 -15.70 1.83 3.23
CA ARG A 178 -14.84 1.50 4.39
C ARG A 178 -13.69 0.56 4.10
N VAL A 179 -13.79 -0.32 3.10
CA VAL A 179 -12.73 -1.32 2.78
C VAL A 179 -11.41 -0.65 2.44
N GLY A 180 -11.40 0.43 1.65
CA GLY A 180 -10.18 1.13 1.25
C GLY A 180 -9.40 1.69 2.44
N TYR A 181 -10.11 2.22 3.44
CA TYR A 181 -9.49 2.74 4.65
C TYR A 181 -9.04 1.68 5.65
N ALA A 182 -9.48 0.42 5.49
CA ALA A 182 -9.19 -0.64 6.46
C ALA A 182 -7.71 -1.05 6.48
N PHE A 183 -6.98 -0.84 5.38
CA PHE A 183 -5.55 -1.18 5.23
C PHE A 183 -4.62 0.03 5.09
N THR A 184 -5.11 1.27 5.28
CA THR A 184 -4.31 2.50 5.11
C THR A 184 -4.26 3.42 6.34
N LYS A 185 -4.97 3.07 7.43
CA LYS A 185 -5.16 3.92 8.62
C LYS A 185 -4.16 3.71 9.78
N ASN A 186 -3.06 2.99 9.58
CA ASN A 186 -2.17 2.61 10.66
C ASN A 186 -0.70 2.65 10.22
N ASP A 187 0.16 3.32 10.99
CA ASP A 187 1.59 3.48 10.69
C ASP A 187 2.31 2.13 10.53
N ASN A 188 1.88 1.08 11.23
CA ASN A 188 2.48 -0.25 11.08
C ASN A 188 2.18 -0.85 9.70
N PHE A 189 1.06 -0.47 9.04
CA PHE A 189 0.79 -0.85 7.65
C PHE A 189 1.82 -0.23 6.70
N VAL A 190 2.18 1.05 6.91
CA VAL A 190 3.26 1.70 6.15
C VAL A 190 4.60 0.98 6.38
N SER A 191 4.88 0.54 7.61
CA SER A 191 6.08 -0.25 7.91
C SER A 191 6.13 -1.59 7.18
N ILE A 192 5.05 -2.38 7.16
CA ILE A 192 5.06 -3.68 6.43
C ILE A 192 5.06 -3.49 4.90
N VAL A 193 4.38 -2.47 4.36
CA VAL A 193 4.44 -2.14 2.92
C VAL A 193 5.86 -1.72 2.52
N SER A 194 6.52 -0.90 3.35
CA SER A 194 7.93 -0.52 3.14
C SER A 194 8.87 -1.72 3.23
N THR A 195 8.57 -2.67 4.13
CA THR A 195 9.32 -3.92 4.30
C THR A 195 9.17 -4.84 3.08
N ALA A 196 7.96 -4.97 2.52
CA ALA A 196 7.74 -5.69 1.26
C ALA A 196 8.50 -5.02 0.10
N GLY A 197 8.55 -3.68 0.06
CA GLY A 197 9.41 -2.95 -0.89
C GLY A 197 10.90 -3.23 -0.73
N LEU A 198 11.40 -3.35 0.50
CA LEU A 198 12.78 -3.75 0.78
C LEU A 198 13.04 -5.22 0.39
N TYR A 199 12.07 -6.12 0.60
CA TYR A 199 12.14 -7.50 0.14
C TYR A 199 12.35 -7.58 -1.38
N PHE A 200 11.54 -6.89 -2.19
CA PHE A 200 11.69 -6.91 -3.65
C PHE A 200 12.95 -6.19 -4.14
N LYS A 201 13.38 -5.12 -3.45
CA LYS A 201 14.68 -4.48 -3.70
C LYS A 201 15.86 -5.44 -3.48
N LYS A 202 15.78 -6.32 -2.47
CA LYS A 202 16.80 -7.36 -2.21
C LYS A 202 16.63 -8.61 -3.08
N ASN A 203 15.42 -8.88 -3.58
CA ASN A 203 15.06 -10.07 -4.36
C ASN A 203 14.39 -9.69 -5.70
N PRO A 204 15.12 -9.05 -6.64
CA PRO A 204 14.52 -8.50 -7.87
C PRO A 204 13.89 -9.56 -8.79
N THR A 205 14.32 -10.82 -8.70
CA THR A 205 13.75 -11.94 -9.49
C THR A 205 12.37 -12.38 -8.98
N SER A 206 12.02 -12.10 -7.72
CA SER A 206 10.72 -12.48 -7.14
C SER A 206 9.56 -11.58 -7.59
N GLY A 207 9.83 -10.43 -8.21
CA GLY A 207 8.82 -9.45 -8.59
C GLY A 207 8.07 -9.73 -9.91
N GLY A 208 8.20 -10.94 -10.48
CA GLY A 208 7.74 -11.21 -11.85
C GLY A 208 7.37 -12.66 -12.17
N SER A 209 6.27 -13.16 -11.62
CA SER A 209 5.49 -14.22 -12.29
C SER A 209 4.05 -14.36 -11.78
N SER A 210 3.10 -13.91 -12.61
CA SER A 210 1.75 -14.45 -12.66
C SER A 210 1.27 -14.50 -14.11
N SER A 211 1.80 -15.48 -14.86
CA SER A 211 1.13 -16.12 -16.00
C SER A 211 0.57 -15.20 -17.09
N VAL A 212 1.42 -14.82 -18.06
CA VAL A 212 0.95 -14.57 -19.43
C VAL A 212 1.35 -15.76 -20.29
N VAL A 213 0.36 -16.59 -20.64
CA VAL A 213 0.51 -17.60 -21.69
C VAL A 213 0.64 -16.89 -23.03
N SER A 214 1.86 -16.82 -23.56
CA SER A 214 2.08 -16.50 -24.96
C SER A 214 2.25 -17.80 -25.75
N GLU A 215 1.16 -18.26 -26.36
CA GLU A 215 1.26 -19.18 -27.50
C GLU A 215 2.10 -18.53 -28.59
N SER A 216 3.19 -19.20 -28.97
CA SER A 216 3.85 -19.00 -30.26
C SER A 216 4.52 -20.31 -30.65
N SER A 217 3.77 -21.14 -31.37
CA SER A 217 4.32 -22.28 -32.09
C SER A 217 5.17 -21.82 -33.27
N SER A 218 6.03 -22.73 -33.75
CA SER A 218 7.08 -22.58 -34.79
C SER A 218 8.44 -22.14 -34.21
N GLY A 219 9.53 -22.86 -34.42
CA GLY A 219 9.73 -24.09 -35.19
C GLY A 219 11.18 -24.17 -35.66
N ASP A 220 11.89 -25.21 -35.22
CA ASP A 220 13.20 -25.71 -35.67
C ASP A 220 14.26 -24.76 -36.28
N ALA A 221 15.41 -24.61 -35.59
CA ALA A 221 16.75 -24.96 -36.11
C ALA A 221 17.90 -24.25 -35.36
N SER A 222 19.03 -24.95 -35.25
CA SER A 222 20.32 -24.50 -34.70
C SER A 222 21.41 -25.44 -35.25
N PRO A 223 22.74 -25.15 -35.24
CA PRO A 223 23.47 -23.87 -35.08
C PRO A 223 24.47 -23.60 -36.24
N GLY A 224 25.25 -22.50 -36.18
CA GLY A 224 26.69 -22.59 -36.52
C GLY A 224 27.31 -21.54 -37.47
N SER A 225 28.24 -20.76 -36.90
CA SER A 225 29.57 -20.39 -37.43
C SER A 225 29.77 -19.82 -38.85
N GLY A 226 30.35 -18.61 -38.95
CA GLY A 226 31.07 -18.18 -40.16
C GLY A 226 31.37 -16.69 -40.29
N ALA A 227 32.65 -16.32 -40.20
CA ALA A 227 33.24 -15.06 -40.69
C ALA A 227 34.71 -15.36 -41.10
N PRO A 228 35.48 -14.47 -41.78
CA PRO A 228 35.14 -13.20 -42.43
C PRO A 228 35.68 -13.08 -43.90
N SER A 229 35.33 -12.00 -44.62
CA SER A 229 36.09 -11.30 -45.71
C SER A 229 35.09 -10.48 -46.56
N GLY A 230 35.39 -9.31 -47.15
CA GLY A 230 36.64 -8.55 -47.18
C GLY A 230 36.91 -7.99 -48.59
N ALA A 231 36.49 -6.75 -48.89
CA ALA A 231 36.94 -5.98 -50.07
C ALA A 231 36.48 -4.49 -49.98
N GLU A 232 37.44 -3.58 -49.92
CA GLU A 232 37.35 -2.19 -50.41
C GLU A 232 38.33 -2.09 -51.59
N PRO A 233 38.27 -1.09 -52.52
CA PRO A 233 38.72 0.27 -52.16
C PRO A 233 38.13 1.47 -52.94
N SER A 234 38.30 2.67 -52.36
CA SER A 234 38.42 3.99 -53.06
C SER A 234 37.15 4.57 -53.73
N GLN A 235 36.89 5.88 -53.84
CA GLN A 235 37.47 7.17 -53.37
C GLN A 235 36.42 8.28 -53.68
N GLN A 236 36.44 9.56 -53.26
CA GLN A 236 37.23 10.40 -52.33
C GLN A 236 36.40 11.69 -52.07
N GLY A 237 36.47 12.34 -50.89
CA GLY A 237 35.82 13.65 -50.69
C GLY A 237 35.70 14.16 -49.23
N THR A 238 36.79 14.67 -48.68
CA THR A 238 36.89 15.48 -47.42
C THR A 238 37.84 16.66 -47.69
N PRO A 239 38.00 17.73 -46.87
CA PRO A 239 37.77 17.89 -45.41
C PRO A 239 36.96 19.15 -45.00
N GLY A 240 36.76 19.55 -43.73
CA GLY A 240 37.18 19.05 -42.39
C GLY A 240 36.16 19.53 -41.29
N ALA A 241 36.08 19.00 -40.06
CA ALA A 241 37.04 19.05 -38.93
C ALA A 241 37.24 20.49 -38.38
N LYS A 242 37.07 20.85 -37.08
CA LYS A 242 36.95 20.12 -35.79
C LYS A 242 36.11 20.89 -34.70
N GLN A 243 35.75 20.16 -33.63
CA GLN A 243 35.39 20.57 -32.23
C GLN A 243 36.41 21.55 -31.55
N PRO A 244 36.20 22.07 -30.29
CA PRO A 244 35.12 21.87 -29.29
C PRO A 244 34.61 23.16 -28.55
N ALA A 245 33.76 22.99 -27.51
CA ALA A 245 33.28 23.99 -26.51
C ALA A 245 34.36 24.37 -25.46
N PRO A 246 34.13 25.20 -24.38
CA PRO A 246 32.91 25.91 -23.92
C PRO A 246 33.10 27.39 -23.43
N GLN A 247 32.00 28.13 -23.13
CA GLN A 247 31.91 29.16 -22.04
C GLN A 247 30.52 29.86 -21.93
N SER A 248 30.12 30.21 -20.70
CA SER A 248 29.02 31.16 -20.30
C SER A 248 29.54 32.62 -20.27
N PRO A 249 28.75 33.73 -20.07
CA PRO A 249 27.44 33.81 -19.38
C PRO A 249 26.37 34.87 -19.82
N SER A 250 25.18 34.72 -19.20
CA SER A 250 24.20 35.74 -18.73
C SER A 250 23.59 36.86 -19.60
N ALA A 251 22.26 36.81 -19.72
CA ALA A 251 21.27 37.92 -19.63
C ALA A 251 19.88 37.26 -19.42
N ASP A 252 18.83 37.82 -18.80
CA ASP A 252 18.62 39.09 -18.09
C ASP A 252 17.49 38.86 -17.06
N SER A 253 17.47 39.54 -15.91
CA SER A 253 16.44 39.34 -14.86
C SER A 253 15.82 40.65 -14.40
N SER A 254 14.50 40.80 -14.59
CA SER A 254 13.77 42.04 -14.39
C SER A 254 13.71 42.54 -12.94
N GLN A 255 13.56 43.85 -12.79
CA GLN A 255 13.72 44.64 -11.57
C GLN A 255 12.54 44.50 -10.59
N GLY A 256 12.82 44.68 -9.29
CA GLY A 256 11.82 44.81 -8.23
C GLY A 256 12.43 45.26 -6.90
N ASN A 257 12.62 46.57 -6.71
CA ASN A 257 13.31 47.16 -5.56
C ASN A 257 12.38 47.56 -4.41
N LEU A 258 12.69 47.16 -3.16
CA LEU A 258 12.19 47.79 -1.94
C LEU A 258 13.28 47.80 -0.84
N GLN A 259 13.78 48.99 -0.51
CA GLN A 259 14.79 49.19 0.54
C GLN A 259 14.37 50.33 1.49
N GLY A 260 14.42 50.09 2.81
CA GLY A 260 14.18 51.08 3.87
C GLY A 260 12.75 51.06 4.49
N GLN A 261 12.54 51.33 5.78
CA GLN A 261 13.48 51.76 6.82
C GLN A 261 12.90 51.59 8.26
N THR A 262 13.70 51.00 9.17
CA THR A 262 13.71 51.05 10.67
C THR A 262 12.41 51.24 11.50
N ASN A 263 12.06 50.25 12.33
CA ASN A 263 12.20 50.31 13.81
C ASN A 263 11.80 48.99 14.50
N PRO A 264 12.37 48.63 15.69
CA PRO A 264 12.15 47.32 16.31
C PRO A 264 10.93 47.30 17.26
N ALA A 265 9.85 46.64 16.85
CA ALA A 265 8.74 46.31 17.75
C ALA A 265 9.04 45.01 18.52
N LYS A 266 9.03 45.08 19.86
CA LYS A 266 9.15 43.91 20.74
C LYS A 266 7.97 42.96 20.49
N SER A 267 8.24 41.75 20.01
CA SER A 267 7.28 40.64 20.07
C SER A 267 7.88 39.49 20.87
N SER A 268 7.49 39.41 22.14
CA SER A 268 7.81 38.31 23.03
C SER A 268 6.83 37.16 22.81
N PHE A 269 7.25 36.12 22.08
CA PHE A 269 6.52 34.86 22.09
C PHE A 269 6.79 34.13 23.40
N THR A 270 5.78 34.08 24.26
CA THR A 270 5.79 33.33 25.52
C THR A 270 5.67 31.84 25.27
N TYR A 271 6.72 31.09 25.61
CA TYR A 271 6.68 29.64 25.76
C TYR A 271 6.08 29.31 27.14
N GLY A 272 5.01 28.51 27.19
CA GLY A 272 4.39 28.05 28.44
C GLY A 272 2.94 28.48 28.63
N GLY A 273 2.01 27.71 28.06
CA GLY A 273 0.56 27.87 28.23
C GLY A 273 -0.10 26.60 28.78
N LEU A 274 0.50 25.96 29.79
CA LEU A 274 -0.04 24.73 30.39
C LEU A 274 -1.16 25.06 31.38
N THR A 275 -2.38 25.31 30.90
CA THR A 275 -3.55 25.48 31.76
C THR A 275 -4.01 24.13 32.31
N VAL A 276 -3.49 23.77 33.48
CA VAL A 276 -3.98 22.66 34.29
C VAL A 276 -5.40 23.00 34.76
N ALA A 277 -6.40 22.36 34.13
CA ALA A 277 -7.78 22.45 34.57
C ALA A 277 -7.97 21.57 35.82
N THR A 278 -8.31 22.23 36.92
CA THR A 278 -8.61 21.71 38.26
C THR A 278 -9.33 20.36 38.27
N LEU A 279 -8.64 19.31 38.74
CA LEU A 279 -9.28 18.06 39.17
C LEU A 279 -10.11 18.33 40.44
N CYS A 280 -11.41 18.50 40.27
CA CYS A 280 -12.33 18.62 41.40
C CYS A 280 -12.40 17.30 42.19
N TYR A 281 -12.07 17.38 43.47
CA TYR A 281 -12.28 16.32 44.46
C TYR A 281 -13.73 15.85 44.46
N PHE A 282 -13.95 14.54 44.29
CA PHE A 282 -15.08 13.83 44.88
C PHE A 282 -14.56 12.64 45.69
N VAL A 283 -14.23 12.90 46.94
CA VAL A 283 -14.09 11.88 47.98
C VAL A 283 -15.41 11.83 48.74
N LEU A 284 -16.22 10.81 48.45
CA LEU A 284 -17.32 10.32 49.26
C LEU A 284 -17.16 8.79 49.24
N SER A 285 -16.59 8.13 50.24
CA SER A 285 -17.04 7.95 51.64
C SER A 285 -18.28 7.05 51.76
N ALA A 286 -18.02 5.78 52.13
CA ALA A 286 -18.96 4.71 52.53
C ALA A 286 -19.95 4.24 51.42
N PHE A 287 -20.28 2.96 51.29
CA PHE A 287 -20.15 1.80 52.20
C PHE A 287 -19.45 0.60 51.53
#